data_AF-A0A0F3P0V1-F1
#
_entry.id   AF-A0A0F3P0V1-F1
#
_cell.length_a   1.000
_cell.length_b   1.000
_cell.length_c   1.000
_cell.angle_alpha   90.00
_cell.angle_beta   90.00
_cell.angle_gamma   90.00
#
_symmetry.space_group_name_H-M   'P 1'
#
loop_
_entity.id
_entity.type
_entity.pdbx_description
1 polymer ?
#
loop_
_entity_poly.entity_id
_entity_poly.type
_entity_poly.pdbx_seq_one_letter_code
_entity_poly.pdbx_strand_id
1 'polypeptide(L)'
;MLFFGQQKTFIFVSFSMSDEALKSYLLNLKAESQKAGAQLVMRGLINNSFTQTKNKTMELGISFDIDPCLFEQYKIDVVPVIVIDDKKED
;
A
#
# COMPACT_ATOMS: atom_id res chain seq x y z
N MET A 1 -8.96 -25.43 -16.92
CA MET A 1 -8.70 -24.92 -15.56
C MET A 1 -8.04 -23.56 -15.75
N LEU A 2 -8.77 -22.46 -15.49
CA LEU A 2 -8.22 -21.11 -15.64
C LEU A 2 -7.43 -20.80 -14.37
N PHE A 3 -6.10 -20.77 -14.49
CA PHE A 3 -5.23 -20.22 -13.45
C PHE A 3 -5.40 -18.71 -13.49
N PHE A 4 -6.19 -18.17 -12.57
CA PHE A 4 -6.07 -16.75 -12.24
C PHE A 4 -4.74 -16.61 -11.49
N GLY A 5 -3.67 -16.28 -12.21
CA GLY A 5 -2.45 -15.79 -11.57
C GLY A 5 -2.88 -14.66 -10.62
N GLN A 6 -2.52 -14.78 -9.35
CA GLN A 6 -2.89 -13.76 -8.37
C GLN A 6 -2.07 -12.50 -8.66
N GLN A 7 -2.59 -11.64 -9.53
CA GLN A 7 -2.06 -10.30 -9.73
C GLN A 7 -2.24 -9.53 -8.42
N LYS A 8 -1.11 -9.16 -7.80
CA LYS A 8 -1.09 -8.35 -6.59
C LYS A 8 -0.61 -6.95 -6.93
N THR A 9 -1.37 -5.95 -6.51
CA THR A 9 -0.97 -4.56 -6.67
C THR A 9 -0.52 -4.01 -5.33
N PHE A 10 0.70 -3.50 -5.24
CA PHE A 10 1.22 -2.84 -4.05
C PHE A 10 1.36 -1.35 -4.32
N ILE A 11 0.77 -0.52 -3.46
CA ILE A 11 0.94 0.93 -3.53
C ILE A 11 1.75 1.38 -2.33
N PHE A 12 2.95 1.85 -2.61
CA PHE A 12 3.90 2.33 -1.62
C PHE A 12 3.68 3.82 -1.38
N VAL A 13 3.38 4.19 -0.13
CA VAL A 13 3.08 5.57 0.29
C VAL A 13 3.84 5.92 1.57
N SER A 14 3.82 7.20 1.96
CA SER A 14 4.35 7.66 3.26
C SER A 14 3.47 8.75 3.86
N PHE A 15 3.51 8.89 5.18
CA PHE A 15 2.86 9.99 5.92
C PHE A 15 3.47 11.37 5.68
N SER A 16 4.56 11.47 4.91
CA SER A 16 5.03 12.75 4.38
C SER A 16 4.08 13.33 3.32
N MET A 17 3.17 12.52 2.78
CA MET A 17 2.13 12.94 1.83
C MET A 17 0.93 13.55 2.56
N SER A 18 0.13 14.36 1.85
CA SER A 18 -1.08 14.94 2.44
C SER A 18 -2.15 13.87 2.70
N ASP A 19 -3.01 14.13 3.68
CA ASP A 19 -4.10 13.24 4.07
C ASP A 19 -5.06 12.96 2.90
N GLU A 20 -5.30 13.96 2.04
CA GLU A 20 -6.13 13.85 0.85
C GLU A 20 -5.52 12.87 -0.15
N ALA A 21 -4.20 12.96 -0.37
CA ALA A 21 -3.50 12.06 -1.27
C ALA A 21 -3.61 10.60 -0.78
N LEU A 22 -3.34 10.36 0.52
CA LEU A 22 -3.46 9.03 1.11
C LEU A 22 -4.87 8.44 0.96
N LYS A 23 -5.91 9.25 1.18
CA LYS A 23 -7.31 8.85 0.96
C LYS A 23 -7.59 8.55 -0.51
N SER A 24 -7.09 9.35 -1.44
CA SER A 24 -7.24 9.11 -2.87
C SER A 24 -6.60 7.78 -3.29
N TYR A 25 -5.41 7.46 -2.80
CA TYR A 25 -4.78 6.16 -3.08
C TYR A 25 -5.60 4.99 -2.53
N LEU A 26 -6.14 5.11 -1.31
CA LEU A 26 -7.03 4.08 -0.77
C LEU A 26 -8.32 3.94 -1.59
N LEU A 27 -8.91 5.05 -2.05
CA LEU A 27 -10.12 5.00 -2.88
C LEU A 27 -9.86 4.33 -4.22
N ASN A 28 -8.74 4.67 -4.87
CA ASN A 28 -8.30 4.03 -6.10
C ASN A 28 -8.02 2.54 -5.87
N LEU A 29 -7.36 2.19 -4.76
CA LEU A 29 -7.18 0.81 -4.34
C LEU A 29 -8.52 0.11 -4.21
N LYS A 30 -9.48 0.63 -3.44
CA LYS A 30 -10.79 -0.03 -3.27
C LYS A 30 -11.52 -0.28 -4.59
N ALA A 31 -11.36 0.62 -5.57
CA ALA A 31 -11.90 0.42 -6.91
C ALA A 31 -11.19 -0.70 -7.68
N GLU A 32 -9.86 -0.83 -7.52
CA GLU A 32 -9.06 -1.90 -8.12
C GLU A 32 -9.14 -3.23 -7.34
N SER A 33 -9.28 -3.19 -6.01
CA SER A 33 -9.36 -4.32 -5.07
C SER A 33 -10.58 -5.20 -5.30
N GLN A 34 -11.67 -4.63 -5.83
CA GLN A 34 -12.81 -5.43 -6.30
C GLN A 34 -12.43 -6.34 -7.50
N LYS A 35 -11.29 -6.08 -8.15
CA LYS A 35 -10.82 -6.82 -9.34
C LYS A 35 -9.48 -7.53 -9.11
N ALA A 36 -8.57 -6.99 -8.31
CA ALA A 36 -7.23 -7.53 -8.04
C ALA A 36 -6.79 -7.15 -6.62
N GLY A 37 -6.33 -8.11 -5.80
CA GLY A 37 -6.04 -7.92 -4.37
C GLY A 37 -4.97 -6.88 -4.05
N ALA A 38 -5.35 -5.61 -4.11
CA ALA A 38 -4.46 -4.47 -4.02
C ALA A 38 -4.26 -4.03 -2.55
N GLN A 39 -3.01 -3.75 -2.18
CA GLN A 39 -2.55 -3.50 -0.81
C GLN A 39 -1.80 -2.18 -0.71
N LEU A 40 -2.14 -1.37 0.29
CA LEU A 40 -1.42 -0.13 0.60
C LEU A 40 -0.25 -0.45 1.54
N VAL A 41 0.98 -0.14 1.15
CA VAL A 41 2.19 -0.38 1.94
C VAL A 41 2.76 0.97 2.38
N MET A 42 2.80 1.20 3.69
CA MET A 42 3.25 2.47 4.27
C MET A 42 4.73 2.43 4.63
N ARG A 43 5.45 3.46 4.22
CA ARG A 43 6.85 3.68 4.59
C ARG A 43 6.93 4.32 5.96
N GLY A 44 7.29 3.50 6.95
CA GLY A 44 7.60 3.95 8.30
C GLY A 44 6.39 4.36 9.14
N LEU A 45 6.69 5.05 10.24
CA LEU A 45 5.74 5.45 11.27
C LEU A 45 5.74 6.97 11.43
N ILE A 46 4.59 7.52 11.81
CA ILE A 46 4.48 8.92 12.24
C ILE A 46 5.29 9.08 13.53
N ASN A 47 6.32 9.92 13.50
CA ASN A 47 7.19 10.22 14.65
C ASN A 47 7.75 8.97 15.35
N ASN A 48 8.04 7.89 14.60
CA ASN A 48 8.44 6.58 15.15
C ASN A 48 7.45 5.99 16.17
N SER A 49 6.18 6.41 16.12
CA SER A 49 5.14 6.00 17.05
C SER A 49 4.07 5.18 16.36
N PHE A 50 3.95 3.92 16.76
CA PHE A 50 2.84 3.05 16.36
C PHE A 50 1.49 3.62 16.77
N THR A 51 1.39 4.23 17.95
CA THR A 51 0.15 4.81 18.46
C THR A 51 -0.32 5.98 17.61
N GLN A 52 0.57 6.92 17.28
CA GLN A 52 0.20 8.06 16.42
C GLN A 52 -0.19 7.58 15.03
N THR A 53 0.56 6.63 14.48
CA THR A 53 0.27 6.02 13.18
C THR A 53 -1.11 5.36 13.17
N LYS A 54 -1.41 4.53 14.17
CA LYS A 54 -2.71 3.89 14.32
C LYS A 54 -3.84 4.92 14.45
N ASN A 55 -3.70 5.92 15.31
CA ASN A 55 -4.72 6.96 15.50
C ASN A 55 -5.00 7.70 14.20
N LYS A 56 -3.95 8.17 13.51
CA LYS A 56 -4.08 8.86 12.23
C LYS A 56 -4.80 8.01 11.19
N THR A 57 -4.49 6.72 11.14
CA THR A 57 -5.09 5.83 10.14
C THR A 57 -6.55 5.50 10.45
N MET A 58 -6.90 5.40 11.73
CA MET A 58 -8.29 5.30 12.18
C MET A 58 -9.08 6.58 11.85
N GLU A 59 -8.50 7.76 12.07
CA GLU A 59 -9.11 9.05 11.71
C GLU A 59 -9.32 9.19 10.20
N LEU A 60 -8.36 8.75 9.40
CA LEU A 60 -8.44 8.80 7.94
C LEU A 60 -9.30 7.68 7.34
N GLY A 61 -9.65 6.65 8.13
CA GLY A 61 -10.38 5.48 7.67
C GLY A 61 -9.59 4.64 6.66
N ILE A 62 -8.25 4.65 6.77
CA ILE A 62 -7.35 3.95 5.85
C ILE A 62 -6.79 2.68 6.49
N SER A 63 -6.72 1.62 5.69
CA SER A 63 -6.02 0.37 6.03
C SER A 63 -4.72 0.29 5.23
N PHE A 64 -3.64 -0.09 5.89
CA PHE A 64 -2.30 -0.19 5.31
C PHE A 64 -1.51 -1.25 6.04
N ASP A 65 -0.50 -1.78 5.36
CA ASP A 65 0.52 -2.64 5.94
C ASP A 65 1.84 -1.89 6.06
N ILE A 66 2.61 -2.20 7.10
CA ILE A 66 3.99 -1.73 7.23
C ILE A 66 4.87 -2.94 6.98
N ASP A 67 5.50 -2.97 5.82
CA ASP A 67 6.44 -4.02 5.46
C ASP A 67 7.69 -3.38 4.85
N PRO A 68 8.76 -3.15 5.64
CA PRO A 68 10.02 -2.62 5.11
C PRO A 68 10.68 -3.60 4.13
N CYS A 69 10.45 -4.90 4.25
CA CYS A 69 11.02 -5.90 3.36
C CYS A 69 10.48 -5.73 1.93
N LEU A 70 9.22 -5.32 1.76
CA LEU A 70 8.68 -5.02 0.42
C LEU A 70 9.38 -3.82 -0.22
N PHE A 71 9.71 -2.77 0.54
CA PHE A 71 10.46 -1.63 0.01
C PHE A 71 11.85 -2.04 -0.45
N GLU A 72 12.54 -2.91 0.30
CA GLU A 72 13.85 -3.44 -0.08
C GLU A 72 13.75 -4.37 -1.30
N GLN A 73 12.76 -5.27 -1.32
CA GLN A 73 12.52 -6.22 -2.40
C GLN A 73 12.29 -5.52 -3.75
N TYR A 74 11.47 -4.48 -3.75
CA TYR A 74 11.17 -3.69 -4.95
C TYR A 74 12.11 -2.51 -5.17
N LYS A 75 13.12 -2.32 -4.29
CA LYS A 75 14.10 -1.22 -4.33
C LYS A 75 13.44 0.16 -4.44
N ILE A 76 12.45 0.41 -3.59
CA ILE A 76 11.65 1.63 -3.61
C ILE A 76 12.26 2.67 -2.67
N ASP A 77 13.02 3.60 -3.24
CA ASP A 77 13.65 4.69 -2.50
C ASP A 77 12.80 5.97 -2.44
N VAL A 78 11.87 6.14 -3.38
CA VAL A 78 10.98 7.30 -3.52
C VAL A 78 9.52 6.83 -3.52
N VAL A 79 8.63 7.65 -2.95
CA VAL A 79 7.18 7.39 -2.89
C VAL A 79 6.41 8.61 -3.40
N PRO A 80 5.22 8.45 -4.01
CA PRO A 80 4.47 7.20 -4.17
C PRO A 80 4.93 6.34 -5.35
N VAL A 81 4.85 5.02 -5.21
CA VAL A 81 5.14 4.03 -6.28
C VAL A 81 4.06 2.96 -6.31
N ILE A 82 3.59 2.60 -7.50
CA ILE A 82 2.63 1.52 -7.72
C ILE A 82 3.37 0.36 -8.39
N VAL A 83 3.34 -0.80 -7.75
CA VAL A 83 3.91 -2.04 -8.26
C VAL A 83 2.78 -3.01 -8.56
N ILE A 84 2.79 -3.57 -9.77
CA ILE A 84 1.88 -4.63 -10.18
C ILE A 84 2.71 -5.90 -10.31
N ASP A 85 2.57 -6.80 -9.34
CA ASP A 85 3.22 -8.10 -9.31
C ASP A 85 2.28 -9.13 -9.94
N ASP A 86 2.49 -9.39 -11.25
CA ASP A 86 1.87 -10.49 -11.96
C ASP A 86 2.73 -11.74 -11.78
N LYS A 87 2.70 -12.33 -10.57
CA LYS A 87 3.32 -13.64 -10.35
C LYS A 87 2.56 -14.67 -11.18
N LYS A 88 3.12 -15.02 -12.33
CA LYS A 88 2.88 -16.31 -12.95
C LYS A 88 3.64 -17.33 -12.09
N GLU A 89 2.92 -18.16 -11.34
CA GLU A 89 3.50 -19.39 -10.79
C GLU A 89 3.97 -20.20 -12.01
N ASP A 90 5.30 -20.33 -12.17
CA ASP A 90 5.94 -21.25 -13.11
C ASP A 90 5.79 -22.71 -12.65
#